data_AF-U6D169-F1
#
_entry.id   AF-U6D169-F1
#
_cell.length_a   1.000
_cell.length_b   1.000
_cell.length_c   1.000
_cell.angle_alpha   90.00
_cell.angle_beta   90.00
_cell.angle_gamma   90.00
#
_symmetry.space_group_name_H-M   'P 1'
#
loop_
_entity.id
_entity.type
_entity.pdbx_description
1 polymer ?
#
loop_
_entity_poly.entity_id
_entity_poly.type
_entity_poly.pdbx_seq_one_letter_code
_entity_poly.pdbx_strand_id
1 'polypeptide(L)'
;GEAVYSRDCVHTLHSRDTWLKQARVVRLGEVPYKMVKGYSNRARKARLAEPQLQDHNDLGLFGEWQTEEYQPPVAVDGKVPRNEFGNVYLFLPSMMPIGCVQLNLPNLHRVARKLDIDCVQAITGFDFHKGYSHPITDGYIVCEEYKDVLLAAWEKEQALIEKREKEKREKRALGNWKLLVRGLLIRERLKLRYGDEREERALQGPAGGGLSSDEEEGTSSQAEASRILAASWPQNREAEEEQKPKCPKKTKREKAAAASHLFPFERL
;
A
#
# COMPACT_ATOMS: atom_id res chain seq x y z
N GLY A 1 -50.65 19.80 -17.63
CA GLY A 1 -49.35 20.40 -17.96
C GLY A 1 -48.44 20.24 -16.77
N GLU A 2 -47.16 19.98 -16.99
CA GLU A 2 -46.16 19.91 -15.92
C GLU A 2 -45.74 21.32 -15.50
N ALA A 3 -45.37 21.50 -14.23
CA ALA A 3 -44.88 22.79 -13.74
C ALA A 3 -43.46 23.04 -14.25
N VAL A 4 -43.25 24.18 -14.93
CA VAL A 4 -41.96 24.61 -15.47
C VAL A 4 -41.43 25.77 -14.64
N TYR A 5 -40.22 25.63 -14.10
CA TYR A 5 -39.56 26.64 -13.27
C TYR A 5 -38.30 27.17 -13.97
N SER A 6 -37.98 28.47 -13.77
CA SER A 6 -36.69 29.01 -14.21
C SER A 6 -35.55 28.39 -13.41
N ARG A 7 -34.40 28.17 -14.05
CA ARG A 7 -33.19 27.69 -13.39
C ARG A 7 -32.68 28.66 -12.32
N ASP A 8 -32.93 29.95 -12.49
CA ASP A 8 -32.52 31.00 -11.53
C ASP A 8 -33.24 30.85 -10.18
N CYS A 9 -34.40 30.20 -10.16
CA CYS A 9 -35.17 29.93 -8.95
C CYS A 9 -34.83 28.56 -8.31
N VAL A 10 -33.91 27.81 -8.90
CA VAL A 10 -33.53 26.47 -8.43
C VAL A 10 -32.13 26.52 -7.84
N HIS A 11 -32.04 26.32 -6.54
CA HIS A 11 -30.77 26.29 -5.82
C HIS A 11 -30.38 24.88 -5.41
N THR A 12 -29.10 24.55 -5.57
CA THR A 12 -28.51 23.32 -5.08
C THR A 12 -28.23 23.42 -3.58
N LEU A 13 -28.70 22.43 -2.83
CA LEU A 13 -28.44 22.33 -1.40
C LEU A 13 -27.38 21.26 -1.14
N HIS A 14 -26.49 21.52 -0.20
CA HIS A 14 -25.41 20.61 0.17
C HIS A 14 -25.36 20.40 1.69
N SER A 15 -24.80 19.27 2.12
CA SER A 15 -24.48 19.04 3.52
C SER A 15 -23.31 19.91 3.97
N ARG A 16 -23.13 20.06 5.28
CA ARG A 16 -22.01 20.82 5.86
C ARG A 16 -20.64 20.35 5.33
N ASP A 17 -20.43 19.04 5.28
CA ASP A 17 -19.19 18.44 4.79
C ASP A 17 -18.93 18.73 3.30
N THR A 18 -19.99 18.80 2.49
CA THR A 18 -19.87 19.10 1.06
C THR A 18 -19.59 20.58 0.82
N TRP A 19 -20.20 21.47 1.61
CA TRP A 19 -19.84 22.89 1.61
C TRP A 19 -18.39 23.11 2.03
N LEU A 20 -17.89 22.36 3.02
CA LEU A 20 -16.49 22.45 3.45
C LEU A 20 -15.51 22.09 2.32
N LYS A 21 -15.84 21.12 1.46
CA LYS A 21 -15.04 20.80 0.26
C LYS A 21 -14.96 21.95 -0.74
N GLN A 22 -15.93 22.85 -0.72
CA GLN A 22 -15.98 24.06 -1.53
C GLN A 22 -15.42 25.28 -0.79
N ALA A 23 -14.68 25.07 0.31
CA ALA A 23 -14.16 26.14 1.18
C ALA A 23 -15.25 27.09 1.69
N ARG A 24 -16.41 26.54 2.07
CA ARG A 24 -17.52 27.26 2.71
C ARG A 24 -17.95 26.58 3.99
N VAL A 25 -18.37 27.37 4.98
CA VAL A 25 -18.89 26.88 6.26
C VAL A 25 -20.30 27.38 6.45
N VAL A 26 -21.17 26.55 7.02
CA VAL A 26 -22.52 26.98 7.41
C VAL A 26 -22.41 27.91 8.61
N ARG A 27 -23.06 29.08 8.55
CA ARG A 27 -23.02 30.06 9.64
C ARG A 27 -23.52 29.45 10.95
N LEU A 28 -22.96 29.93 12.06
CA LEU A 28 -23.33 29.44 13.40
C LEU A 28 -24.81 29.75 13.69
N GLY A 29 -25.56 28.74 14.13
CA GLY A 29 -26.98 28.86 14.48
C GLY A 29 -27.98 28.66 13.32
N GLU A 30 -27.51 28.47 12.09
CA GLU A 30 -28.39 28.20 10.94
C GLU A 30 -29.08 26.83 11.02
N VAL A 31 -30.38 26.83 10.70
CA VAL A 31 -31.22 25.63 10.63
C VAL A 31 -31.18 25.07 9.20
N PRO A 32 -31.09 23.74 9.01
CA PRO A 32 -31.12 23.14 7.68
C PRO A 32 -32.39 23.55 6.90
N TYR A 33 -32.22 23.98 5.65
CA TYR A 33 -33.35 24.29 4.78
C TYR A 33 -34.20 23.04 4.47
N LYS A 34 -33.53 21.90 4.29
CA LYS A 34 -34.20 20.62 4.04
C LYS A 34 -33.50 19.48 4.77
N MET A 35 -34.27 18.68 5.49
CA MET A 35 -33.81 17.40 6.04
C MET A 35 -34.08 16.29 5.03
N VAL A 36 -33.07 15.45 4.77
CA VAL A 36 -33.14 14.32 3.83
C VAL A 36 -32.55 13.07 4.50
N LYS A 37 -32.94 11.90 4.02
CA LYS A 37 -32.34 10.61 4.37
C LYS A 37 -30.88 10.57 3.92
N GLY A 38 -29.95 10.54 4.86
CA GLY A 38 -28.51 10.46 4.61
C GLY A 38 -28.10 9.06 4.15
N TYR A 39 -27.22 8.97 3.16
CA TYR A 39 -26.73 7.69 2.61
C TYR A 39 -25.31 7.33 3.07
N SER A 40 -24.77 8.02 4.07
CA SER A 40 -23.44 7.70 4.62
C SER A 40 -23.43 6.30 5.26
N ASN A 41 -22.26 5.66 5.29
CA ASN A 41 -22.11 4.35 5.93
C ASN A 41 -22.53 4.38 7.41
N ARG A 42 -22.28 5.50 8.11
CA ARG A 42 -22.71 5.72 9.49
C ARG A 42 -24.24 5.75 9.59
N ALA A 43 -24.90 6.56 8.76
CA ALA A 43 -26.36 6.68 8.72
C ALA A 43 -27.02 5.33 8.40
N ARG A 44 -26.51 4.61 7.40
CA ARG A 44 -27.02 3.29 7.03
C ARG A 44 -26.87 2.28 8.16
N LYS A 45 -25.73 2.29 8.88
CA LYS A 45 -25.50 1.40 10.03
C LYS A 45 -26.41 1.73 11.21
N ALA A 46 -26.64 3.01 11.51
CA ALA A 46 -27.56 3.44 12.56
C ALA A 46 -29.00 2.95 12.31
N ARG A 47 -29.50 3.09 11.07
CA ARG A 47 -30.83 2.60 10.69
C ARG A 47 -30.96 1.07 10.69
N LEU A 48 -29.86 0.36 10.43
CA LEU A 48 -29.85 -1.11 10.56
C LEU A 48 -29.91 -1.56 12.02
N ALA A 49 -29.33 -0.79 12.94
CA ALA A 49 -29.37 -1.08 14.37
C ALA A 49 -30.75 -0.75 14.99
N GLU A 50 -31.39 0.32 14.53
CA GLU A 50 -32.67 0.79 15.04
C GLU A 50 -33.70 0.91 13.89
N PRO A 51 -34.58 -0.10 13.72
CA PRO A 51 -35.58 -0.10 12.65
C PRO A 51 -36.55 1.09 12.70
N GLN A 52 -36.73 1.73 13.86
CA GLN A 52 -37.55 2.94 14.01
C GLN A 52 -36.99 4.15 13.27
N LEU A 53 -35.68 4.18 13.00
CA LEU A 53 -35.01 5.28 12.28
C LEU A 53 -35.02 5.07 10.76
N GLN A 54 -35.68 4.03 10.25
CA GLN A 54 -35.57 3.64 8.85
C GLN A 54 -36.02 4.75 7.88
N ASP A 55 -37.02 5.54 8.25
CA ASP A 55 -37.54 6.67 7.47
C ASP A 55 -37.20 8.04 8.06
N HIS A 56 -36.32 8.08 9.06
CA HIS A 56 -35.88 9.33 9.67
C HIS A 56 -34.93 10.10 8.75
N ASN A 57 -35.24 11.36 8.48
CA ASN A 57 -34.37 12.28 7.76
C ASN A 57 -33.28 12.82 8.70
N ASP A 58 -32.06 12.31 8.54
CA ASP A 58 -30.93 12.54 9.44
C ASP A 58 -29.86 13.48 8.86
N LEU A 59 -29.95 13.86 7.59
CA LEU A 59 -29.00 14.74 6.93
C LEU A 59 -29.63 16.11 6.63
N GLY A 60 -29.11 17.15 7.27
CA GLY A 60 -29.45 18.54 6.97
C GLY A 60 -28.73 19.05 5.74
N LEU A 61 -29.49 19.63 4.81
CA LEU A 61 -29.00 20.33 3.63
C LEU A 61 -29.18 21.84 3.78
N PHE A 62 -28.17 22.57 3.35
CA PHE A 62 -28.06 24.03 3.46
C PHE A 62 -27.86 24.64 2.08
N GLY A 63 -28.43 25.82 1.86
CA GLY A 63 -28.20 26.62 0.66
C GLY A 63 -27.00 27.54 0.81
N GLU A 64 -26.51 28.09 -0.32
CA GLU A 64 -25.34 28.97 -0.34
C GLU A 64 -25.53 30.21 0.55
N TRP A 65 -26.73 30.77 0.61
CA TRP A 65 -27.08 31.93 1.44
C TRP A 65 -26.93 31.69 2.95
N GLN A 66 -26.92 30.42 3.39
CA GLN A 66 -26.70 30.02 4.78
C GLN A 66 -25.22 29.80 5.11
N THR A 67 -24.35 29.99 4.11
CA THR A 67 -22.91 29.75 4.24
C THR A 67 -22.11 31.04 4.20
N GLU A 68 -20.90 30.95 4.72
CA GLU A 68 -19.85 31.95 4.64
C GLU A 68 -18.55 31.31 4.11
N GLU A 69 -17.63 32.14 3.61
CA GLU A 69 -16.34 31.67 3.13
C GLU A 69 -15.51 31.11 4.29
N TYR A 70 -14.87 29.97 4.05
CA TYR A 70 -14.00 29.33 5.04
C TYR A 70 -12.79 30.21 5.33
N GLN A 71 -12.63 30.60 6.59
CA GLN A 71 -11.44 31.29 7.06
C GLN A 71 -10.42 30.27 7.56
N PRO A 72 -9.25 30.13 6.91
CA PRO A 72 -8.24 29.18 7.33
C PRO A 72 -7.65 29.59 8.69
N PRO A 73 -7.43 28.62 9.61
CA PRO A 73 -6.81 28.89 10.89
C PRO A 73 -5.34 29.33 10.72
N VAL A 74 -4.86 30.15 11.64
CA VAL A 74 -3.46 30.62 11.69
C VAL A 74 -2.61 29.60 12.44
N ALA A 75 -1.40 29.33 11.95
CA ALA A 75 -0.41 28.53 12.68
C ALA A 75 0.17 29.33 13.86
N VAL A 76 0.21 28.71 15.04
CA VAL A 76 0.69 29.34 16.28
C VAL A 76 1.78 28.47 16.89
N ASP A 77 2.86 29.09 17.38
CA ASP A 77 3.99 28.42 18.04
C ASP A 77 4.64 27.30 17.21
N GLY A 78 4.72 27.51 15.89
CA GLY A 78 5.30 26.52 14.99
C GLY A 78 4.48 25.23 14.87
N LYS A 79 3.21 25.22 15.32
CA LYS A 79 2.29 24.08 15.21
C LYS A 79 1.22 24.32 14.17
N VAL A 80 0.94 23.28 13.39
CA VAL A 80 -0.09 23.32 12.35
C VAL A 80 -1.46 23.06 13.00
N PRO A 81 -2.50 23.88 12.75
CA PRO A 81 -3.84 23.65 13.26
C PRO A 81 -4.43 22.37 12.66
N ARG A 82 -4.94 21.45 13.49
CA ARG A 82 -5.40 20.11 13.09
C ARG A 82 -6.91 19.94 13.29
N ASN A 83 -7.49 19.08 12.46
CA ASN A 83 -8.86 18.61 12.62
C ASN A 83 -8.94 17.51 13.69
N GLU A 84 -10.16 17.04 14.00
CA GLU A 84 -10.43 15.95 14.95
C GLU A 84 -9.63 14.65 14.65
N PHE A 85 -9.29 14.44 13.37
CA PHE A 85 -8.53 13.28 12.91
C PHE A 85 -7.01 13.48 12.96
N GLY A 86 -6.53 14.63 13.43
CA GLY A 86 -5.10 14.97 13.48
C GLY A 86 -4.48 15.36 12.14
N ASN A 87 -5.29 15.51 11.08
CA ASN A 87 -4.87 15.93 9.74
C ASN A 87 -5.45 17.30 9.38
N VAL A 88 -5.02 17.88 8.26
CA VAL A 88 -5.58 19.11 7.71
C VAL A 88 -6.36 18.81 6.44
N TYR A 89 -7.56 19.39 6.31
CA TYR A 89 -8.31 19.34 5.05
C TYR A 89 -7.84 20.48 4.15
N LEU A 90 -7.35 20.13 2.96
CA LEU A 90 -6.83 21.07 1.98
C LEU A 90 -7.47 20.77 0.61
N PHE A 91 -8.81 20.88 0.52
CA PHE A 91 -9.54 20.60 -0.72
C PHE A 91 -9.30 21.67 -1.80
N LEU A 92 -9.09 22.91 -1.36
CA LEU A 92 -8.80 24.07 -2.19
C LEU A 92 -7.54 24.77 -1.67
N PRO A 93 -6.76 25.44 -2.54
CA PRO A 93 -5.59 26.21 -2.13
C PRO A 93 -5.89 27.30 -1.09
N SER A 94 -7.10 27.88 -1.12
CA SER A 94 -7.55 28.91 -0.17
C SER A 94 -7.77 28.39 1.26
N MET A 95 -7.82 27.07 1.45
CA MET A 95 -7.96 26.45 2.78
C MET A 95 -6.62 26.26 3.50
N MET A 96 -5.51 26.69 2.90
CA MET A 96 -4.18 26.58 3.50
C MET A 96 -4.11 27.40 4.80
N PRO A 97 -3.68 26.80 5.93
CA PRO A 97 -3.45 27.54 7.15
C PRO A 97 -2.46 28.68 6.93
N ILE A 98 -2.74 29.84 7.53
CA ILE A 98 -1.91 31.03 7.37
C ILE A 98 -0.59 30.79 8.11
N GLY A 99 0.54 31.05 7.44
CA GLY A 99 1.89 30.77 7.95
C GLY A 99 2.37 29.33 7.74
N CYS A 100 1.64 28.53 6.96
CA CYS A 100 2.05 27.19 6.55
C CYS A 100 2.34 27.09 5.05
N VAL A 101 3.14 26.08 4.70
CA VAL A 101 3.49 25.72 3.33
C VAL A 101 3.29 24.23 3.12
N GLN A 102 2.79 23.86 1.94
CA GLN A 102 2.68 22.47 1.50
C GLN A 102 4.00 21.98 0.87
N LEU A 103 4.50 20.84 1.31
CA LEU A 103 5.71 20.18 0.82
C LEU A 103 5.40 18.76 0.35
N ASN A 104 5.57 18.52 -0.95
CA ASN A 104 5.28 17.24 -1.61
C ASN A 104 6.56 16.40 -1.75
N LEU A 105 7.16 16.02 -0.61
CA LEU A 105 8.39 15.23 -0.57
C LEU A 105 8.17 13.83 0.03
N PRO A 106 8.75 12.78 -0.56
CA PRO A 106 8.61 11.42 -0.04
C PRO A 106 9.32 11.29 1.31
N ASN A 107 8.73 10.52 2.23
CA ASN A 107 9.29 10.23 3.56
C ASN A 107 9.58 11.46 4.45
N LEU A 108 9.05 12.64 4.12
CA LEU A 108 9.30 13.87 4.87
C LEU A 108 8.90 13.76 6.35
N HIS A 109 7.79 13.09 6.65
CA HIS A 109 7.34 12.83 8.03
C HIS A 109 8.37 12.08 8.90
N ARG A 110 9.26 11.26 8.30
CA ARG A 110 10.31 10.57 9.06
C ARG A 110 11.41 11.54 9.45
N VAL A 111 11.74 12.48 8.57
CA VAL A 111 12.75 13.52 8.81
C VAL A 111 12.23 14.52 9.83
N ALA A 112 10.98 14.98 9.67
CA ALA A 112 10.34 15.90 10.61
C ALA A 112 10.32 15.35 12.04
N ARG A 113 9.95 14.06 12.21
CA ARG A 113 9.98 13.38 13.51
C ARG A 113 11.36 13.24 14.14
N LYS A 114 12.46 13.28 13.37
CA LYS A 114 13.82 13.25 13.92
C LYS A 114 14.27 14.62 14.45
N LEU A 115 13.66 15.69 13.93
CA LEU A 115 13.97 17.07 14.27
C LEU A 115 12.93 17.69 15.22
N ASP A 116 11.95 16.90 15.66
CA ASP A 116 10.82 17.34 16.48
C ASP A 116 10.05 18.55 15.89
N ILE A 117 10.01 18.62 14.56
CA ILE A 117 9.25 19.64 13.82
C ILE A 117 7.83 19.12 13.55
N ASP A 118 6.83 19.97 13.76
CA ASP A 118 5.45 19.62 13.48
C ASP A 118 5.20 19.53 11.97
N CYS A 119 4.66 18.39 11.54
CA CYS A 119 4.45 18.05 10.14
C CYS A 119 3.19 17.21 10.03
N VAL A 120 2.19 17.74 9.33
CA VAL A 120 0.85 17.16 9.26
C VAL A 120 0.52 16.79 7.82
N GLN A 121 -0.19 15.69 7.62
CA GLN A 121 -0.58 15.26 6.28
C GLN A 121 -1.75 16.10 5.74
N ALA A 122 -1.63 16.58 4.51
CA ALA A 122 -2.72 17.28 3.82
C ALA A 122 -3.66 16.26 3.17
N ILE A 123 -4.94 16.30 3.53
CA ILE A 123 -5.99 15.53 2.85
C ILE A 123 -6.64 16.43 1.80
N THR A 124 -6.40 16.11 0.53
CA THR A 124 -6.95 16.86 -0.62
C THR A 124 -8.23 16.26 -1.16
N GLY A 125 -8.55 15.02 -0.81
CA GLY A 125 -9.74 14.35 -1.30
C GLY A 125 -9.99 13.01 -0.64
N PHE A 126 -10.97 12.29 -1.17
CA PHE A 126 -11.29 10.92 -0.75
C PHE A 126 -11.53 10.07 -1.98
N ASP A 127 -10.84 8.93 -2.06
CA ASP A 127 -11.05 7.91 -3.07
C ASP A 127 -12.03 6.85 -2.56
N PHE A 128 -12.90 6.37 -3.43
CA PHE A 128 -13.93 5.39 -3.12
C PHE A 128 -13.66 4.11 -3.90
N HIS A 129 -12.79 3.27 -3.35
CA HIS A 129 -12.46 1.97 -3.93
C HIS A 129 -12.78 0.83 -2.95
N LYS A 130 -13.16 -0.33 -3.50
CA LYS A 130 -13.44 -1.55 -2.72
C LYS A 130 -14.53 -1.38 -1.65
N GLY A 131 -15.50 -0.48 -1.88
CA GLY A 131 -16.63 -0.24 -0.97
C GLY A 131 -16.32 0.60 0.27
N TYR A 132 -15.10 1.13 0.38
CA TYR A 132 -14.67 2.02 1.48
C TYR A 132 -14.18 3.35 0.93
N SER A 133 -14.12 4.35 1.81
CA SER A 133 -13.58 5.68 1.50
C SER A 133 -12.19 5.81 2.11
N HIS A 134 -11.21 6.18 1.30
CA HIS A 134 -9.81 6.34 1.68
C HIS A 134 -9.39 7.79 1.46
N PRO A 135 -8.75 8.45 2.45
CA PRO A 135 -8.28 9.81 2.26
C PRO A 135 -7.15 9.82 1.23
N ILE A 136 -7.26 10.70 0.25
CA ILE A 136 -6.20 11.03 -0.69
C ILE A 136 -5.33 12.07 -0.01
N THR A 137 -4.06 11.74 0.12
CA THR A 137 -3.09 12.57 0.84
C THR A 137 -2.10 13.15 -0.15
N ASP A 138 -1.96 14.47 -0.19
CA ASP A 138 -1.04 15.15 -1.10
C ASP A 138 0.00 15.95 -0.29
N GLY A 139 1.12 15.30 -0.02
CA GLY A 139 2.22 15.89 0.73
C GLY A 139 1.89 16.23 2.19
N TYR A 140 2.70 17.14 2.73
CA TYR A 140 2.70 17.52 4.14
C TYR A 140 2.63 19.04 4.29
N ILE A 141 1.92 19.50 5.31
CA ILE A 141 1.84 20.89 5.72
C ILE A 141 2.81 21.09 6.88
N VAL A 142 3.64 22.13 6.75
CA VAL A 142 4.65 22.54 7.72
C VAL A 142 4.57 24.05 7.88
N CYS A 143 4.90 24.57 9.06
CA CYS A 143 5.05 26.01 9.26
C CYS A 143 6.19 26.56 8.39
N GLU A 144 6.00 27.75 7.85
CA GLU A 144 6.96 28.38 6.92
C GLU A 144 8.35 28.53 7.53
N GLU A 145 8.43 28.83 8.83
CA GLU A 145 9.67 28.98 9.61
C GLU A 145 10.59 27.75 9.53
N TYR A 146 10.03 26.55 9.46
CA TYR A 146 10.79 25.30 9.48
C TYR A 146 11.04 24.72 8.09
N LYS A 147 10.54 25.36 7.04
CA LYS A 147 10.63 24.88 5.65
C LYS A 147 12.08 24.59 5.26
N ASP A 148 12.97 25.56 5.42
CA ASP A 148 14.35 25.47 4.93
C ASP A 148 15.16 24.43 5.73
N VAL A 149 14.96 24.38 7.05
CA VAL A 149 15.59 23.39 7.94
C VAL A 149 15.18 21.98 7.53
N LEU A 150 13.89 21.79 7.26
CA LEU A 150 13.34 20.49 6.89
C LEU A 150 13.82 20.04 5.50
N LEU A 151 13.90 20.96 4.53
CA LEU A 151 14.44 20.70 3.20
C LEU A 151 15.90 20.26 3.27
N ALA A 152 16.76 21.03 3.96
CA ALA A 152 18.17 20.69 4.10
C ALA A 152 18.39 19.35 4.82
N ALA A 153 17.57 19.04 5.82
CA ALA A 153 17.63 17.75 6.50
C ALA A 153 17.14 16.59 5.62
N TRP A 154 16.11 16.82 4.81
CA TRP A 154 15.60 15.83 3.87
C TRP A 154 16.64 15.48 2.81
N GLU A 155 17.32 16.47 2.23
CA GLU A 155 18.40 16.26 1.25
C GLU A 155 19.54 15.42 1.85
N LYS A 156 19.94 15.71 3.09
CA LYS A 156 20.93 14.90 3.81
C LYS A 156 20.48 13.45 4.01
N GLU A 157 19.22 13.23 4.38
CA GLU A 157 18.68 11.87 4.55
C GLU A 157 18.63 11.12 3.21
N GLN A 158 18.22 11.77 2.12
CA GLN A 158 18.23 11.16 0.79
C GLN A 158 19.63 10.75 0.36
N ALA A 159 20.63 11.62 0.55
CA ALA A 159 22.02 11.28 0.24
C ALA A 159 22.53 10.08 1.06
N LEU A 160 22.09 9.92 2.32
CA LEU A 160 22.42 8.75 3.13
C LEU A 160 21.71 7.48 2.65
N ILE A 161 20.44 7.58 2.23
CA ILE A 161 19.69 6.46 1.66
C ILE A 161 20.37 5.97 0.39
N GLU A 162 20.69 6.87 -0.53
CA GLU A 162 21.38 6.53 -1.78
C GLU A 162 22.74 5.86 -1.54
N LYS A 163 23.54 6.38 -0.59
CA LYS A 163 24.82 5.75 -0.21
C LYS A 163 24.60 4.33 0.31
N ARG A 164 23.65 4.13 1.22
CA ARG A 164 23.31 2.80 1.75
C ARG A 164 22.78 1.85 0.66
N GLU A 165 22.04 2.35 -0.31
CA GLU A 165 21.57 1.54 -1.44
C GLU A 165 22.69 1.14 -2.39
N LYS A 166 23.64 2.05 -2.66
CA LYS A 166 24.87 1.75 -3.40
C LYS A 166 25.69 0.66 -2.70
N GLU A 167 25.94 0.81 -1.40
CA GLU A 167 26.64 -0.22 -0.61
C GLU A 167 25.91 -1.56 -0.61
N LYS A 168 24.57 -1.57 -0.48
CA LYS A 168 23.78 -2.80 -0.56
C LYS A 168 23.89 -3.45 -1.94
N ARG A 169 23.88 -2.66 -3.01
CA ARG A 169 24.04 -3.15 -4.39
C ARG A 169 25.42 -3.74 -4.61
N GLU A 170 26.47 -3.08 -4.13
CA GLU A 170 27.85 -3.57 -4.18
C GLU A 170 28.02 -4.86 -3.38
N LYS A 171 27.50 -4.93 -2.15
CA LYS A 171 27.54 -6.16 -1.33
C LYS A 171 26.83 -7.32 -2.01
N ARG A 172 25.69 -7.08 -2.67
CA ARG A 172 24.99 -8.11 -3.45
C ARG A 172 25.82 -8.56 -4.66
N ALA A 173 26.40 -7.62 -5.40
CA ALA A 173 27.27 -7.94 -6.53
C ALA A 173 28.45 -8.82 -6.08
N LEU A 174 29.17 -8.40 -5.03
CA LEU A 174 30.28 -9.18 -4.46
C LEU A 174 29.83 -10.56 -3.96
N GLY A 175 28.65 -10.67 -3.35
CA GLY A 175 28.06 -11.96 -2.98
C GLY A 175 27.83 -12.87 -4.18
N ASN A 176 27.26 -12.33 -5.26
CA ASN A 176 27.02 -13.06 -6.49
C ASN A 176 28.32 -13.49 -7.18
N TRP A 177 29.34 -12.62 -7.20
CA TRP A 177 30.67 -12.95 -7.71
C TRP A 177 31.32 -14.08 -6.91
N LYS A 178 31.23 -14.05 -5.58
CA LYS A 178 31.72 -15.15 -4.72
C LYS A 178 31.00 -16.46 -5.02
N LEU A 179 29.68 -16.42 -5.26
CA LEU A 179 28.90 -17.60 -5.63
C LEU A 179 29.33 -18.16 -6.99
N LEU A 180 29.55 -17.30 -7.99
CA LEU A 180 29.99 -17.68 -9.32
C LEU A 180 31.38 -18.33 -9.29
N VAL A 181 32.35 -17.71 -8.61
CA VAL A 181 33.71 -18.27 -8.47
C VAL A 181 33.68 -19.62 -7.75
N ARG A 182 32.92 -19.75 -6.65
CA ARG A 182 32.74 -21.04 -5.98
C ARG A 182 32.13 -22.09 -6.90
N GLY A 183 31.12 -21.73 -7.69
CA GLY A 183 30.51 -22.62 -8.68
C GLY A 183 31.51 -23.08 -9.75
N LEU A 184 32.35 -22.18 -10.26
CA LEU A 184 33.42 -22.52 -11.22
C LEU A 184 34.45 -23.48 -10.60
N LEU A 185 34.92 -23.21 -9.38
CA LEU A 185 35.87 -24.07 -8.66
C LEU A 185 35.29 -25.47 -8.39
N ILE A 186 34.01 -25.55 -7.99
CA ILE A 186 33.32 -26.83 -7.81
C ILE A 186 33.23 -27.58 -9.14
N ARG A 187 32.87 -26.89 -10.23
CA ARG A 187 32.80 -27.49 -11.58
C ARG A 187 34.15 -28.04 -12.02
N GLU A 188 35.22 -27.29 -11.82
CA GLU A 188 36.58 -27.72 -12.16
C GLU A 188 37.04 -28.91 -11.29
N ARG A 189 36.78 -28.88 -9.98
CA ARG A 189 37.06 -30.01 -9.09
C ARG A 189 36.29 -31.27 -9.47
N LEU A 190 35.02 -31.13 -9.90
CA LEU A 190 34.23 -32.26 -10.38
C LEU A 190 34.78 -32.80 -11.70
N LYS A 191 35.19 -31.93 -12.64
CA LYS A 191 35.87 -32.34 -13.87
C LYS A 191 37.16 -33.11 -13.59
N LEU A 192 37.98 -32.69 -12.64
CA LEU A 192 39.23 -33.40 -12.32
C LEU A 192 39.00 -34.76 -11.63
N ARG A 193 37.85 -34.96 -10.96
CA ARG A 193 37.55 -36.23 -10.26
C ARG A 193 36.75 -37.22 -11.09
N TYR A 194 35.96 -36.74 -12.05
CA TYR A 194 35.01 -37.55 -12.82
C TYR A 194 35.10 -37.30 -14.34
N GLY A 195 36.03 -36.46 -14.80
CA GLY A 195 36.19 -36.11 -16.22
C GLY A 195 36.84 -37.22 -17.03
N ASP A 196 37.77 -37.97 -16.45
CA ASP A 196 38.49 -39.05 -17.15
C ASP A 196 37.58 -40.26 -17.46
N GLU A 197 36.58 -40.55 -16.62
CA GLU A 197 35.66 -41.69 -16.85
C GLU A 197 34.72 -41.51 -18.06
N ARG A 198 34.55 -40.27 -18.56
CA ARG A 198 33.71 -40.01 -19.74
C ARG A 198 34.48 -40.09 -21.05
N GLU A 199 35.76 -39.71 -21.08
CA GLU A 199 36.59 -39.83 -22.28
C GLU A 199 37.02 -41.29 -22.53
N GLU A 200 37.27 -42.09 -21.49
CA GLU A 200 37.61 -43.51 -21.65
C GLU A 200 36.42 -44.37 -22.11
N ARG A 201 35.18 -44.03 -21.74
CA ARG A 201 33.97 -44.72 -22.24
C ARG A 201 33.57 -44.33 -23.67
N ALA A 202 34.04 -43.19 -24.18
CA ALA A 202 33.76 -42.77 -25.56
C ALA A 202 34.70 -43.43 -26.59
N LEU A 203 35.88 -43.90 -26.17
CA LEU A 203 36.87 -44.56 -27.04
C LEU A 203 36.78 -46.10 -27.03
N GLN A 204 35.92 -46.69 -26.19
CA GLN A 204 35.70 -48.13 -26.11
C GLN A 204 34.23 -48.50 -26.40
N GLY A 205 33.73 -48.11 -27.59
CA GLY A 205 32.54 -48.72 -28.19
C GLY A 205 32.96 -49.94 -29.04
N PRO A 206 32.22 -51.07 -29.00
CA PRO A 206 32.64 -52.28 -29.70
C PRO A 206 32.58 -52.09 -31.22
N ALA A 207 33.66 -52.49 -31.87
CA ALA A 207 33.70 -52.74 -33.30
C ALA A 207 32.77 -53.91 -33.67
N GLY A 208 31.88 -53.69 -34.64
CA GLY A 208 31.24 -54.76 -35.41
C GLY A 208 29.72 -54.67 -35.51
N GLY A 209 29.22 -54.16 -36.65
CA GLY A 209 27.80 -54.31 -37.03
C GLY A 209 27.30 -53.34 -38.10
N GLY A 210 27.64 -53.63 -39.37
CA GLY A 210 26.92 -53.30 -40.62
C GLY A 210 25.89 -52.16 -40.71
N LEU A 211 26.26 -51.13 -41.46
CA LEU A 211 25.53 -50.43 -42.55
C LEU A 211 23.99 -50.63 -42.68
N SER A 212 23.21 -49.53 -42.60
CA SER A 212 22.20 -49.14 -43.61
C SER A 212 21.47 -47.81 -43.29
N SER A 213 21.66 -46.83 -44.20
CA SER A 213 20.82 -45.71 -44.71
C SER A 213 19.80 -44.90 -43.87
N ASP A 214 19.88 -43.60 -44.16
CA ASP A 214 18.86 -42.53 -44.23
C ASP A 214 18.64 -41.56 -43.04
N GLU A 215 19.13 -40.34 -43.31
CA GLU A 215 18.71 -38.98 -42.93
C GLU A 215 17.50 -38.79 -41.98
N GLU A 216 17.65 -37.91 -40.98
CA GLU A 216 16.91 -36.63 -40.85
C GLU A 216 16.89 -36.09 -39.39
N GLU A 217 17.30 -34.82 -39.26
CA GLU A 217 16.82 -33.77 -38.34
C GLU A 217 16.80 -33.97 -36.78
N GLY A 218 17.83 -33.41 -36.12
CA GLY A 218 17.73 -32.02 -35.64
C GLY A 218 16.75 -31.64 -34.52
N THR A 219 16.55 -32.43 -33.45
CA THR A 219 15.77 -31.92 -32.26
C THR A 219 16.26 -32.37 -30.87
N SER A 220 17.21 -33.31 -30.77
CA SER A 220 17.52 -33.96 -29.47
C SER A 220 18.31 -33.08 -28.48
N SER A 221 19.18 -32.20 -28.97
CA SER A 221 20.16 -31.49 -28.13
C SER A 221 19.54 -30.48 -27.15
N GLN A 222 18.44 -29.83 -27.55
CA GLN A 222 17.76 -28.84 -26.71
C GLN A 222 16.91 -29.50 -25.62
N ALA A 223 16.33 -30.67 -25.91
CA ALA A 223 15.59 -31.47 -24.94
C ALA A 223 16.54 -32.08 -23.89
N GLU A 224 17.71 -32.56 -24.31
CA GLU A 224 18.75 -33.05 -23.39
C GLU A 224 19.32 -31.94 -22.50
N ALA A 225 19.63 -30.76 -23.08
CA ALA A 225 20.09 -29.61 -22.31
C ALA A 225 19.05 -29.15 -21.27
N SER A 226 17.76 -29.18 -21.61
CA SER A 226 16.66 -28.82 -20.71
C SER A 226 16.50 -29.83 -19.56
N ARG A 227 16.68 -31.12 -19.82
CA ARG A 227 16.64 -32.18 -18.80
C ARG A 227 17.83 -32.08 -17.83
N ILE A 228 19.02 -31.77 -18.34
CA ILE A 228 20.23 -31.60 -17.51
C ILE A 228 20.13 -30.34 -16.64
N LEU A 229 19.56 -29.25 -17.15
CA LEU A 229 19.29 -28.02 -16.39
C LEU A 229 18.24 -28.24 -15.29
N ALA A 230 17.15 -28.97 -15.59
CA ALA A 230 16.13 -29.31 -14.61
C ALA A 230 16.67 -30.19 -13.47
N ALA A 231 17.60 -31.10 -13.77
CA ALA A 231 18.21 -31.99 -12.79
C ALA A 231 19.29 -31.33 -11.91
N SER A 232 19.85 -30.19 -12.33
CA SER A 232 20.96 -29.51 -11.63
C SER A 232 20.54 -28.28 -10.83
N TRP A 233 19.26 -27.89 -10.87
CA TRP A 233 18.72 -26.80 -10.05
C TRP A 233 18.32 -27.33 -8.65
N PRO A 234 18.69 -26.67 -7.54
CA PRO A 234 18.26 -27.10 -6.21
C PRO A 234 16.73 -26.95 -6.09
N GLN A 235 16.01 -28.07 -6.15
CA GLN A 235 14.60 -28.14 -5.77
C GLN A 235 14.51 -27.98 -4.26
N ASN A 236 14.36 -26.74 -3.81
CA ASN A 236 13.94 -26.49 -2.44
C ASN A 236 12.64 -27.25 -2.20
N ARG A 237 12.66 -28.01 -1.12
CA ARG A 237 11.68 -28.98 -0.65
C ARG A 237 10.31 -28.33 -0.40
N GLU A 238 9.53 -28.14 -1.45
CA GLU A 238 8.07 -28.06 -1.34
C GLU A 238 7.56 -29.50 -1.37
N ALA A 239 7.57 -30.13 -0.20
CA ALA A 239 6.88 -31.38 0.03
C ALA A 239 5.38 -31.15 -0.21
N GLU A 240 4.85 -31.86 -1.21
CA GLU A 240 3.49 -32.42 -1.28
C GLU A 240 2.40 -31.58 -0.61
N GLU A 241 1.68 -30.78 -1.41
CA GLU A 241 0.32 -30.35 -1.08
C GLU A 241 -0.62 -31.58 -1.04
N GLU A 242 -0.56 -32.34 0.05
CA GLU A 242 -1.68 -33.17 0.45
C GLU A 242 -2.87 -32.25 0.75
N GLN A 243 -3.98 -32.53 0.08
CA GLN A 243 -5.27 -31.88 0.30
C GLN A 243 -5.74 -32.08 1.74
N LYS A 244 -5.38 -31.16 2.64
CA LYS A 244 -5.92 -31.12 4.00
C LYS A 244 -7.39 -30.69 3.98
N PRO A 245 -8.30 -31.41 4.65
CA PRO A 245 -9.69 -30.99 4.77
C PRO A 245 -9.80 -29.67 5.53
N LYS A 246 -10.56 -28.71 5.00
CA LYS A 246 -10.84 -27.41 5.63
C LYS A 246 -11.62 -27.62 6.94
N CYS A 247 -10.94 -27.51 8.07
CA CYS A 247 -11.59 -27.36 9.38
C CYS A 247 -12.20 -25.95 9.53
N PRO A 248 -13.44 -25.79 10.03
CA PRO A 248 -14.03 -24.48 10.27
C PRO A 248 -13.29 -23.74 11.39
N LYS A 249 -13.08 -22.43 11.20
CA LYS A 249 -12.37 -21.56 12.15
C LYS A 249 -13.21 -21.38 13.41
N LYS A 250 -12.83 -22.05 14.51
CA LYS A 250 -13.43 -21.87 15.84
C LYS A 250 -13.25 -20.45 16.36
N THR A 251 -14.30 -19.92 16.98
CA THR A 251 -14.31 -18.58 17.58
C THR A 251 -13.43 -18.50 18.83
N LYS A 252 -13.03 -17.28 19.25
CA LYS A 252 -12.19 -17.08 20.45
C LYS A 252 -12.77 -17.73 21.72
N ARG A 253 -14.10 -17.80 21.82
CA ARG A 253 -14.82 -18.36 22.97
C ARG A 253 -14.75 -19.89 23.02
N GLU A 254 -14.80 -20.54 21.86
CA GLU A 254 -14.64 -22.00 21.74
C GLU A 254 -13.20 -22.46 21.99
N LYS A 255 -12.20 -21.64 21.62
CA LYS A 255 -10.79 -21.93 21.94
C LYS A 255 -10.50 -21.86 23.44
N ALA A 256 -11.14 -20.95 24.16
CA ALA A 256 -10.99 -20.83 25.61
C ALA A 256 -11.63 -22.02 26.36
N ALA A 257 -12.80 -22.50 25.90
CA ALA A 257 -13.46 -23.67 26.48
C ALA A 257 -12.70 -24.99 26.21
N ALA A 258 -12.02 -25.10 25.07
CA ALA A 258 -11.16 -26.25 24.78
C ALA A 258 -9.89 -26.26 25.66
N ALA A 259 -9.32 -25.09 25.97
CA ALA A 259 -8.14 -24.97 26.82
C ALA A 259 -8.42 -25.27 28.31
N SER A 260 -9.66 -25.08 28.79
CA SER A 260 -10.04 -25.44 30.16
C SER A 260 -10.12 -26.95 30.41
N HIS A 261 -10.21 -27.78 29.37
CA HIS A 261 -10.21 -29.24 29.47
C HIS A 261 -8.83 -29.88 29.28
N LEU A 262 -7.78 -29.10 29.00
CA LEU A 262 -6.41 -29.61 28.82
C LEU A 262 -5.64 -29.57 30.14
N PHE A 263 -4.87 -30.64 30.39
CA PHE A 263 -4.06 -30.80 31.60
C PHE A 263 -2.86 -29.83 31.60
N PRO A 264 -2.34 -29.44 32.78
CA PRO A 264 -1.34 -28.37 32.89
C PRO A 264 -0.04 -28.57 32.08
N PHE A 265 0.38 -29.81 31.83
CA PHE A 265 1.61 -30.08 31.06
C PHE A 265 1.43 -30.00 29.54
N GLU A 266 0.18 -29.95 29.05
CA GLU A 266 -0.15 -29.80 27.64
C GLU A 266 -0.29 -28.34 27.20
N ARG A 267 -0.12 -27.39 28.14
CA ARG A 267 -0.30 -25.93 27.92
C ARG A 267 0.99 -25.17 27.55
N LEU A 268 2.09 -25.86 27.24
CA LEU A 268 3.36 -25.25 26.82
C LEU A 268 3.42 -24.97 25.32
#